data_AF-A0A2E5ZQX9-F1
#
_entry.id   AF-A0A2E5ZQX9-F1
#
_cell.length_a   1.000
_cell.length_b   1.000
_cell.length_c   1.000
_cell.angle_alpha   90.00
_cell.angle_beta   90.00
_cell.angle_gamma   90.00
#
_symmetry.space_group_name_H-M   'P 1'
#
loop_
_entity.id
_entity.type
_entity.pdbx_description
1 polymer ?
#
loop_
_entity_poly.entity_id
_entity_poly.type
_entity_poly.pdbx_seq_one_letter_code
_entity_poly.pdbx_strand_id
1 'polypeptide(L)'
;MLITSGGEVAIGASTAYRNLLVAFTSTDTNTSSTSSGFGNTSNVGTGLMINNTSTTNNTYAPLDFKCGTNNVYGRIAYKATDMSDEFGQFEFITMDDGSAVNALTIASGGNGTFAGSCTATSFPTSSDARLKDNIEDAKDSGDIIDKIKVRQFDWKKTGKHQDYGMIAQELILEVPEAVSTPTEDHEMMGVDYSKLVPMLVKEIQQLRARVQTLEEEK
;
A
#
# COMPACT_ATOMS: atom_id res chain seq x y z
N MET A 1 27.14 5.30 30.87
CA MET A 1 26.61 6.55 30.33
C MET A 1 27.73 7.57 30.37
N LEU A 2 28.15 8.09 29.22
CA LEU A 2 29.12 9.17 29.09
C LEU A 2 28.33 10.43 28.80
N ILE A 3 28.53 11.49 29.60
CA ILE A 3 28.03 12.83 29.31
C ILE A 3 29.27 13.70 29.20
N THR A 4 29.50 14.34 28.05
CA THR A 4 30.65 15.24 27.91
C THR A 4 30.30 16.63 28.46
N SER A 5 31.30 17.47 28.71
CA SER A 5 31.10 18.85 29.13
C SER A 5 30.31 19.70 28.11
N GLY A 6 30.17 19.23 26.87
CA GLY A 6 29.33 19.83 25.82
C GLY A 6 27.85 19.38 25.85
N GLY A 7 27.48 18.43 26.71
CA GLY A 7 26.11 17.91 26.84
C GLY A 7 25.80 16.70 25.94
N GLU A 8 26.78 16.16 25.21
CA GLU A 8 26.62 14.94 24.42
C GLU A 8 26.45 13.74 25.35
N VAL A 9 25.47 12.89 25.07
CA VAL A 9 25.19 11.70 25.90
C VAL A 9 25.39 10.45 25.06
N ALA A 10 26.18 9.52 25.57
CA ALA A 10 26.25 8.15 25.08
C ALA A 10 25.81 7.19 26.18
N ILE A 11 24.89 6.30 25.85
CA ILE A 11 24.49 5.17 26.69
C ILE A 11 25.03 3.91 26.01
N GLY A 12 25.97 3.21 26.65
CA GLY A 12 26.56 1.97 26.14
C GLY A 12 27.71 2.10 25.13
N ALA A 13 28.21 3.32 24.87
CA ALA A 13 29.36 3.56 23.98
C ALA A 13 30.48 4.36 24.68
N SER A 14 31.72 4.19 24.22
CA SER A 14 32.91 4.90 24.73
C SER A 14 33.07 6.32 24.19
N THR A 15 32.27 6.69 23.20
CA THR A 15 32.32 8.00 22.55
C THR A 15 30.89 8.53 22.41
N ALA A 16 30.65 9.77 22.85
CA ALA A 16 29.38 10.46 22.65
C ALA A 16 29.49 11.32 21.39
N TYR A 17 28.54 11.13 20.48
CA TYR A 17 28.57 11.80 19.17
C TYR A 17 27.59 12.97 19.10
N ARG A 18 26.53 12.99 19.92
CA ARG A 18 25.45 14.01 19.90
C ARG A 18 24.80 14.20 21.27
N ASN A 19 24.21 15.38 21.48
CA ASN A 19 23.38 15.70 22.65
C ASN A 19 22.13 14.81 22.68
N LEU A 20 21.82 14.25 23.85
CA LEU A 20 20.54 13.62 24.13
C LEU A 20 19.75 14.55 25.06
N LEU A 21 18.77 15.26 24.50
CA LEU A 21 17.86 16.08 25.29
C LEU A 21 16.63 15.24 25.66
N VAL A 22 16.47 14.95 26.95
CA VAL A 22 15.23 14.37 27.51
C VAL A 22 14.75 15.30 28.62
N ALA A 23 13.71 16.10 28.36
CA ALA A 23 13.11 16.99 29.34
C ALA A 23 11.60 16.76 29.40
N PHE A 24 11.04 16.73 30.62
CA PHE A 24 9.60 16.77 30.88
C PHE A 24 9.33 17.57 32.16
N THR A 25 8.33 18.44 32.12
CA THR A 25 7.63 18.96 33.31
C THR A 25 6.13 18.97 33.00
N SER A 26 5.30 18.43 33.89
CA SER A 26 3.85 18.56 33.84
C SER A 26 3.30 18.82 35.23
N THR A 27 2.37 19.78 35.31
CA THR A 27 1.55 20.08 36.49
C THR A 27 0.07 19.78 36.24
N ASP A 28 -0.26 19.02 35.19
CA ASP A 28 -1.64 18.84 34.74
C ASP A 28 -2.32 17.66 35.45
N THR A 29 -3.55 17.86 35.94
CA THR A 29 -4.30 16.88 36.77
C THR A 29 -5.58 16.40 36.10
N ASN A 30 -5.78 16.69 34.81
CA ASN A 30 -7.04 16.44 34.10
C ASN A 30 -6.98 15.17 33.23
N THR A 31 -7.92 14.23 33.43
CA THR A 31 -7.91 12.86 32.87
C THR A 31 -8.56 12.71 31.48
N SER A 32 -8.75 13.80 30.73
CA SER A 32 -9.48 13.78 29.45
C SER A 32 -8.75 14.42 28.27
N SER A 33 -7.46 14.70 28.41
CA SER A 33 -6.57 15.09 27.32
C SER A 33 -5.39 14.12 27.29
N THR A 34 -5.21 13.41 26.18
CA THR A 34 -4.07 12.51 25.93
C THR A 34 -2.79 13.31 25.65
N SER A 35 -2.37 14.13 26.61
CA SER A 35 -1.13 14.92 26.57
C SER A 35 -0.10 14.27 27.50
N SER A 36 0.79 13.43 26.96
CA SER A 36 2.07 13.03 27.58
C SER A 36 2.87 12.14 26.62
N GLY A 37 3.46 12.76 25.59
CA GLY A 37 4.47 12.17 24.72
C GLY A 37 5.70 13.08 24.62
N PHE A 38 6.85 12.53 24.22
CA PHE A 38 8.05 13.31 23.94
C PHE A 38 7.87 14.08 22.62
N GLY A 39 7.13 15.19 22.65
CA GLY A 39 6.86 16.02 21.47
C GLY A 39 5.57 16.81 21.63
N ASN A 40 5.69 18.08 22.02
CA ASN A 40 4.55 18.98 22.06
C ASN A 40 4.36 19.62 20.68
N THR A 41 3.40 19.10 19.92
CA THR A 41 2.61 19.89 18.96
C THR A 41 1.18 19.41 19.12
N SER A 42 0.27 20.36 19.40
CA SER A 42 -1.14 20.15 19.65
C SER A 42 -1.75 19.02 18.80
N ASN A 43 -2.37 18.02 19.45
CA ASN A 43 -3.15 16.91 18.88
C ASN A 43 -2.45 15.61 18.46
N VAL A 44 -1.63 15.00 19.33
CA VAL A 44 -1.31 13.57 19.18
C VAL A 44 -1.19 12.91 20.55
N GLY A 45 -1.75 11.69 20.68
CA GLY A 45 -1.84 10.94 21.93
C GLY A 45 -0.48 10.59 22.56
N THR A 46 -0.51 9.89 23.70
CA THR A 46 0.69 9.53 24.47
C THR A 46 1.62 8.60 23.67
N GLY A 47 2.75 9.09 23.19
CA GLY A 47 3.72 8.31 22.41
C GLY A 47 5.07 9.00 22.19
N LEU A 48 6.01 8.29 21.56
CA LEU A 48 7.28 8.85 21.10
C LEU A 48 7.03 9.61 19.79
N MET A 49 7.25 10.93 19.76
CA MET A 49 7.17 11.71 18.53
C MET A 49 8.51 11.67 17.80
N ILE A 50 8.49 11.26 16.54
CA ILE A 50 9.59 11.46 15.59
C ILE A 50 9.09 12.53 14.62
N ASN A 51 9.60 13.75 14.75
CA ASN A 51 9.14 14.89 13.97
C ASN A 51 10.21 15.31 12.95
N ASN A 52 9.83 15.44 11.69
CA ASN A 52 10.58 16.18 10.70
C ASN A 52 9.82 17.47 10.40
N THR A 53 10.40 18.62 10.79
CA THR A 53 9.79 19.94 10.62
C THR A 53 9.98 20.54 9.23
N SER A 54 10.39 19.73 8.24
CA SER A 54 10.51 20.21 6.87
C SER A 54 9.14 20.60 6.31
N THR A 55 9.10 21.72 5.59
CA THR A 55 7.89 22.21 4.93
C THR A 55 7.79 21.78 3.47
N THR A 56 8.61 20.81 3.06
CA THR A 56 8.70 20.34 1.67
C THR A 56 8.10 18.95 1.53
N ASN A 57 7.39 18.71 0.43
CA ASN A 57 6.89 17.38 0.07
C ASN A 57 8.05 16.37 -0.05
N ASN A 58 7.71 15.09 0.07
CA ASN A 58 8.61 13.94 0.00
C ASN A 58 9.73 13.97 1.06
N THR A 59 9.42 14.53 2.23
CA THR A 59 10.29 14.46 3.39
C THR A 59 9.81 13.43 4.40
N TYR A 60 10.76 12.87 5.13
CA TYR A 60 10.55 11.70 5.97
C TYR A 60 10.79 12.04 7.43
N ALA A 61 9.96 11.53 8.31
CA ALA A 61 10.28 11.33 9.72
C ALA A 61 10.65 9.85 9.93
N PRO A 62 11.95 9.47 9.82
CA PRO A 62 12.35 8.07 9.81
C PRO A 62 12.76 7.54 11.19
N LEU A 63 12.60 6.24 11.36
CA LEU A 63 13.33 5.40 12.29
C LEU A 63 14.21 4.45 11.46
N ASP A 64 15.53 4.66 11.53
CA ASP A 64 16.52 3.90 10.76
C ASP A 64 17.10 2.73 11.56
N PHE A 65 17.17 1.56 10.92
CA PHE A 65 17.75 0.33 11.45
C PHE A 65 18.94 -0.07 10.58
N LYS A 66 20.16 -0.08 11.10
CA LYS A 66 21.36 -0.50 10.36
C LYS A 66 21.93 -1.79 10.93
N CYS A 67 22.32 -2.72 10.06
CA CYS A 67 22.99 -3.95 10.45
C CYS A 67 24.31 -4.13 9.68
N GLY A 68 25.42 -4.33 10.40
CA GLY A 68 26.74 -4.56 9.82
C GLY A 68 27.42 -3.30 9.27
N THR A 69 28.52 -3.52 8.54
CA THR A 69 29.39 -2.47 7.98
C THR A 69 28.96 -1.99 6.60
N ASN A 70 28.18 -2.80 5.87
CA ASN A 70 27.62 -2.45 4.56
C ASN A 70 26.39 -1.54 4.71
N ASN A 71 25.87 -0.98 3.59
CA ASN A 71 24.64 -0.19 3.55
C ASN A 71 23.37 -1.06 3.70
N VAL A 72 23.41 -2.09 4.55
CA VAL A 72 22.23 -2.89 4.88
C VAL A 72 21.48 -2.14 5.98
N TYR A 73 20.42 -1.45 5.58
CA TYR A 73 19.53 -0.78 6.51
C TYR A 73 18.06 -1.00 6.13
N GLY A 74 17.20 -1.00 7.15
CA GLY A 74 15.77 -0.88 7.01
C GLY A 74 15.32 0.45 7.60
N ARG A 75 14.20 0.98 7.13
CA ARG A 75 13.61 2.21 7.63
C ARG A 75 12.11 2.03 7.76
N ILE A 76 11.57 2.51 8.88
CA ILE A 76 10.14 2.77 9.02
C ILE A 76 10.01 4.29 9.04
N ALA A 77 9.22 4.87 8.14
CA ALA A 77 9.10 6.32 8.07
C ALA A 77 7.67 6.77 7.78
N TYR A 78 7.30 7.90 8.36
CA TYR A 78 6.20 8.70 7.85
C TYR A 78 6.75 9.64 6.78
N LYS A 79 6.14 9.67 5.60
CA LYS A 79 6.49 10.56 4.49
C LYS A 79 5.36 11.55 4.26
N ALA A 80 5.66 12.85 4.28
CA ALA A 80 4.74 13.85 3.78
C ALA A 80 4.69 13.78 2.25
N THR A 81 3.52 13.47 1.68
CA THR A 81 3.31 13.43 0.22
C THR A 81 2.84 14.78 -0.30
N ASP A 82 1.97 15.45 0.48
CA ASP A 82 1.51 16.80 0.19
C ASP A 82 1.38 17.60 1.50
N MET A 83 2.24 18.59 1.68
CA MET A 83 2.24 19.46 2.85
C MET A 83 1.10 20.49 2.82
N SER A 84 0.49 20.75 1.66
CA SER A 84 -0.60 21.73 1.54
C SER A 84 -1.94 21.15 1.97
N ASP A 85 -2.17 19.88 1.66
CA ASP A 85 -3.37 19.14 2.04
C ASP A 85 -3.15 18.21 3.25
N GLU A 86 -2.01 18.35 3.93
CA GLU A 86 -1.62 17.57 5.11
C GLU A 86 -1.65 16.04 4.90
N PHE A 87 -1.35 15.60 3.67
CA PHE A 87 -1.27 14.19 3.33
C PHE A 87 0.11 13.60 3.57
N GLY A 88 0.09 12.37 4.08
CA GLY A 88 1.28 11.55 4.15
C GLY A 88 0.96 10.06 4.17
N GLN A 89 2.03 9.28 4.21
CA GLN A 89 1.97 7.83 4.17
C GLN A 89 3.02 7.19 5.06
N PHE A 90 2.75 5.98 5.53
CA PHE A 90 3.74 5.15 6.20
C PHE A 90 4.47 4.30 5.16
N GLU A 91 5.79 4.25 5.26
CA GLU A 91 6.64 3.44 4.39
C GLU A 91 7.56 2.54 5.20
N PHE A 92 7.67 1.30 4.75
CA PHE A 92 8.65 0.33 5.19
C PHE A 92 9.65 0.14 4.05
N ILE A 93 10.84 0.72 4.23
CA ILE A 93 11.90 0.72 3.22
C ILE A 93 12.94 -0.33 3.60
N THR A 94 13.28 -1.19 2.65
CA THR A 94 14.31 -2.23 2.76
C THR A 94 15.38 -2.03 1.70
N MET A 95 16.38 -2.91 1.67
CA MET A 95 17.36 -3.02 0.60
C MET A 95 17.05 -4.21 -0.30
N ASP A 96 17.07 -4.01 -1.61
CA ASP A 96 17.10 -5.06 -2.64
C ASP A 96 18.23 -4.71 -3.62
N ASP A 97 19.18 -5.64 -3.81
CA ASP A 97 20.35 -5.50 -4.69
C ASP A 97 21.08 -4.14 -4.57
N GLY A 98 21.37 -3.71 -3.34
CA GLY A 98 22.09 -2.47 -3.05
C GLY A 98 21.27 -1.18 -3.23
N SER A 99 19.98 -1.28 -3.56
CA SER A 99 19.06 -0.16 -3.71
C SER A 99 17.98 -0.16 -2.63
N ALA A 100 17.59 1.02 -2.16
CA ALA A 100 16.45 1.16 -1.27
C ALA A 100 15.16 0.85 -2.05
N VAL A 101 14.29 0.03 -1.46
CA VAL A 101 12.99 -0.34 -2.03
C VAL A 101 11.90 -0.13 -0.98
N ASN A 102 10.83 0.53 -1.39
CA ASN A 102 9.60 0.65 -0.60
C ASN A 102 8.89 -0.72 -0.60
N ALA A 103 9.17 -1.54 0.41
CA ALA A 103 8.60 -2.88 0.50
C ALA A 103 7.09 -2.85 0.79
N LEU A 104 6.65 -1.90 1.62
CA LEU A 104 5.25 -1.65 1.96
C LEU A 104 5.01 -0.14 2.10
N THR A 105 3.95 0.34 1.45
CA THR A 105 3.41 1.69 1.61
C THR A 105 1.97 1.59 2.12
N ILE A 106 1.62 2.38 3.14
CA ILE A 106 0.26 2.55 3.63
C ILE A 106 -0.11 4.03 3.46
N ALA A 107 -0.98 4.33 2.50
CA ALA A 107 -1.45 5.68 2.20
C ALA A 107 -2.48 6.15 3.23
N SER A 108 -2.67 7.47 3.35
CA SER A 108 -3.65 8.11 4.23
C SER A 108 -5.10 7.61 4.00
N GLY A 109 -5.43 7.21 2.77
CA GLY A 109 -6.73 6.61 2.41
C GLY A 109 -6.94 5.16 2.90
N GLY A 110 -5.94 4.56 3.55
CA GLY A 110 -5.97 3.17 4.03
C GLY A 110 -5.49 2.12 3.02
N ASN A 111 -5.10 2.55 1.82
CA ASN A 111 -4.58 1.66 0.77
C ASN A 111 -3.18 1.17 1.14
N GLY A 112 -2.98 -0.15 1.11
CA GLY A 112 -1.68 -0.80 1.31
C GLY A 112 -1.12 -1.34 0.00
N THR A 113 0.11 -0.97 -0.35
CA THR A 113 0.81 -1.47 -1.55
C THR A 113 2.06 -2.23 -1.13
N PHE A 114 2.19 -3.48 -1.59
CA PHE A 114 3.40 -4.29 -1.42
C PHE A 114 4.19 -4.31 -2.73
N ALA A 115 5.51 -4.03 -2.67
CA ALA A 115 6.37 -4.13 -3.87
C ALA A 115 6.62 -5.58 -4.31
N GLY A 116 6.42 -6.54 -3.41
CA GLY A 116 6.55 -7.98 -3.67
C GLY A 116 5.24 -8.73 -3.52
N SER A 117 5.33 -10.06 -3.51
CA SER A 117 4.17 -10.92 -3.24
C SER A 117 3.69 -10.77 -1.80
N CYS A 118 2.37 -10.64 -1.63
CA CYS A 118 1.71 -10.70 -0.33
C CYS A 118 1.08 -12.08 -0.16
N THR A 119 1.36 -12.75 0.97
CA THR A 119 0.78 -14.05 1.31
C THR A 119 -0.12 -13.89 2.52
N ALA A 120 -1.36 -14.34 2.42
CA ALA A 120 -2.30 -14.41 3.55
C ALA A 120 -3.05 -15.73 3.53
N THR A 121 -3.57 -16.16 4.68
CA THR A 121 -4.45 -17.33 4.77
C THR A 121 -5.84 -17.06 4.19
N SER A 122 -6.25 -15.78 4.10
CA SER A 122 -7.50 -15.34 3.48
C SER A 122 -7.45 -13.86 3.09
N PHE A 123 -8.16 -13.50 2.01
CA PHE A 123 -8.41 -12.12 1.58
C PHE A 123 -9.92 -11.91 1.40
N PRO A 124 -10.67 -11.56 2.46
CA PRO A 124 -12.10 -11.31 2.35
C PRO A 124 -12.38 -9.96 1.66
N THR A 125 -13.22 -9.97 0.64
CA THR A 125 -13.71 -8.75 -0.01
C THR A 125 -15.15 -8.47 0.44
N SER A 126 -15.38 -7.29 1.02
CA SER A 126 -16.72 -6.89 1.51
C SER A 126 -17.76 -6.91 0.37
N SER A 127 -18.88 -7.60 0.59
CA SER A 127 -19.95 -7.78 -0.42
C SER A 127 -21.36 -7.70 0.17
N ASP A 128 -21.48 -7.14 1.38
CA ASP A 128 -22.74 -7.02 2.12
C ASP A 128 -23.78 -6.16 1.38
N ALA A 129 -25.05 -6.57 1.40
CA ALA A 129 -26.13 -5.84 0.73
C ALA A 129 -26.32 -4.42 1.28
N ARG A 130 -25.98 -4.17 2.55
CA ARG A 130 -26.03 -2.82 3.17
C ARG A 130 -24.98 -1.86 2.63
N LEU A 131 -23.98 -2.39 1.93
CA LEU A 131 -22.93 -1.61 1.27
C LEU A 131 -23.26 -1.35 -0.21
N LYS A 132 -24.43 -1.78 -0.68
CA LYS A 132 -24.83 -1.75 -2.10
C LYS A 132 -26.19 -1.06 -2.24
N ASP A 133 -26.37 -0.38 -3.36
CA ASP A 133 -27.63 0.26 -3.74
C ASP A 133 -27.92 -0.05 -5.22
N ASN A 134 -29.15 0.16 -5.68
CA ASN A 134 -29.59 -0.10 -7.07
C ASN A 134 -29.24 -1.51 -7.58
N ILE A 135 -29.60 -2.54 -6.80
CA ILE A 135 -29.30 -3.94 -7.13
C ILE A 135 -30.26 -4.44 -8.22
N GLU A 136 -29.72 -4.71 -9.41
CA GLU A 136 -30.44 -5.22 -10.58
C GLU A 136 -29.73 -6.44 -11.19
N ASP A 137 -30.41 -7.16 -12.08
CA ASP A 137 -29.82 -8.26 -12.82
C ASP A 137 -28.71 -7.77 -13.77
N ALA A 138 -27.59 -8.50 -13.79
CA ALA A 138 -26.49 -8.20 -14.71
C ALA A 138 -26.92 -8.38 -16.18
N LYS A 139 -26.48 -7.45 -17.03
CA LYS A 139 -26.64 -7.51 -18.49
C LYS A 139 -25.86 -8.67 -19.09
N ASP A 140 -26.06 -8.91 -20.38
CA ASP A 140 -25.29 -9.90 -21.15
C ASP A 140 -23.80 -9.56 -21.10
N SER A 141 -22.98 -10.54 -20.70
CA SER A 141 -21.53 -10.41 -20.60
C SER A 141 -20.78 -10.96 -21.81
N GLY A 142 -21.45 -11.68 -22.72
CA GLY A 142 -20.81 -12.42 -23.81
C GLY A 142 -19.99 -11.52 -24.74
N ASP A 143 -20.59 -10.43 -25.21
CA ASP A 143 -19.92 -9.48 -26.11
C ASP A 143 -18.67 -8.83 -25.49
N ILE A 144 -18.64 -8.68 -24.16
CA ILE A 144 -17.48 -8.13 -23.45
C ILE A 144 -16.41 -9.21 -23.33
N ILE A 145 -16.79 -10.42 -22.89
CA ILE A 145 -15.87 -11.55 -22.72
C ILE A 145 -15.18 -11.92 -24.03
N ASP A 146 -15.90 -11.91 -25.15
CA ASP A 146 -15.36 -12.25 -26.47
C ASP A 146 -14.30 -11.24 -26.96
N LYS A 147 -14.32 -10.00 -26.46
CA LYS A 147 -13.33 -8.97 -26.80
C LYS A 147 -12.08 -9.02 -25.93
N ILE A 148 -12.13 -9.69 -24.79
CA ILE A 148 -11.00 -9.80 -23.86
C ILE A 148 -9.88 -10.63 -24.49
N LYS A 149 -8.67 -10.05 -24.56
CA LYS A 149 -7.50 -10.70 -25.18
C LYS A 149 -6.64 -11.39 -24.11
N VAL A 150 -6.65 -12.72 -24.12
CA VAL A 150 -5.71 -13.53 -23.33
C VAL A 150 -4.37 -13.61 -24.07
N ARG A 151 -3.27 -13.33 -23.37
CA ARG A 151 -1.91 -13.27 -23.90
C ARG A 151 -0.97 -14.17 -23.10
N GLN A 152 0.09 -14.61 -23.77
CA GLN A 152 1.28 -15.18 -23.14
C GLN A 152 2.43 -14.17 -23.20
N PHE A 153 3.30 -14.16 -22.20
CA PHE A 153 4.43 -13.22 -22.13
C PHE A 153 5.53 -13.70 -21.18
N ASP A 154 6.71 -13.10 -21.32
CA ASP A 154 7.85 -13.28 -20.40
C ASP A 154 8.02 -12.03 -19.52
N TRP A 155 8.18 -12.24 -18.21
CA TRP A 155 8.42 -11.15 -17.27
C TRP A 155 9.81 -10.54 -17.48
N LYS A 156 9.88 -9.23 -17.73
CA LYS A 156 11.18 -8.53 -17.97
C LYS A 156 12.19 -8.69 -16.83
N LYS A 157 11.76 -8.64 -15.56
CA LYS A 157 12.65 -8.70 -14.39
C LYS A 157 13.18 -10.11 -14.12
N THR A 158 12.35 -11.14 -14.30
CA THR A 158 12.67 -12.52 -13.88
C THR A 158 12.93 -13.47 -15.05
N GLY A 159 12.57 -13.10 -16.28
CA GLY A 159 12.58 -13.97 -17.45
C GLY A 159 11.54 -15.11 -17.37
N LYS A 160 10.65 -15.10 -16.37
CA LYS A 160 9.67 -16.16 -16.16
C LYS A 160 8.59 -16.11 -17.24
N HIS A 161 8.35 -17.24 -17.91
CA HIS A 161 7.27 -17.40 -18.87
C HIS A 161 5.90 -17.52 -18.17
N GLN A 162 4.88 -16.94 -18.79
CA GLN A 162 3.49 -17.02 -18.38
C GLN A 162 2.60 -17.32 -19.59
N ASP A 163 1.94 -18.48 -19.57
CA ASP A 163 1.08 -18.96 -20.66
C ASP A 163 -0.24 -18.19 -20.75
N TYR A 164 -0.83 -17.82 -19.60
CA TYR A 164 -2.13 -17.18 -19.54
C TYR A 164 -2.07 -15.93 -18.67
N GLY A 165 -2.32 -14.79 -19.29
CA GLY A 165 -2.46 -13.51 -18.61
C GLY A 165 -3.15 -12.47 -19.49
N MET A 166 -3.23 -11.25 -18.97
CA MET A 166 -3.83 -10.09 -19.66
C MET A 166 -2.80 -8.97 -19.73
N ILE A 167 -2.90 -8.14 -20.76
CA ILE A 167 -2.20 -6.85 -20.81
C ILE A 167 -3.17 -5.77 -20.33
N ALA A 168 -2.82 -5.08 -19.24
CA ALA A 168 -3.70 -4.09 -18.59
C ALA A 168 -4.20 -3.01 -19.57
N GLN A 169 -3.34 -2.56 -20.49
CA GLN A 169 -3.66 -1.56 -21.50
C GLN A 169 -4.64 -2.06 -22.57
N GLU A 170 -4.69 -3.37 -22.83
CA GLU A 170 -5.69 -3.96 -23.72
C GLU A 170 -7.02 -4.17 -22.97
N LEU A 171 -6.95 -4.64 -21.72
CA LEU A 171 -8.12 -4.97 -20.92
C LEU A 171 -8.95 -3.74 -20.53
N ILE A 172 -8.30 -2.59 -20.25
CA ILE A 172 -8.99 -1.37 -19.82
C ILE A 172 -10.02 -0.85 -20.84
N LEU A 173 -9.83 -1.16 -22.12
CA LEU A 173 -10.75 -0.75 -23.18
C LEU A 173 -12.09 -1.48 -23.10
N GLU A 174 -12.10 -2.67 -22.52
CA GLU A 174 -13.28 -3.55 -22.46
C GLU A 174 -13.84 -3.67 -21.04
N VAL A 175 -12.98 -3.75 -20.02
CA VAL A 175 -13.33 -3.95 -18.61
C VAL A 175 -12.50 -3.00 -17.73
N PRO A 176 -12.81 -1.69 -17.74
CA PRO A 176 -12.03 -0.69 -17.00
C PRO A 176 -12.01 -0.95 -15.49
N GLU A 177 -13.08 -1.51 -14.91
CA GLU A 177 -13.19 -1.82 -13.49
C GLU A 177 -12.27 -2.95 -13.01
N ALA A 178 -11.75 -3.77 -13.94
CA ALA A 178 -10.78 -4.81 -13.65
C ALA A 178 -9.34 -4.30 -13.69
N VAL A 179 -9.11 -3.03 -14.05
CA VAL A 179 -7.77 -2.46 -14.21
C VAL A 179 -7.55 -1.31 -13.24
N SER A 180 -6.50 -1.41 -12.44
CA SER A 180 -6.04 -0.31 -11.59
C SER A 180 -5.17 0.62 -12.42
N THR A 181 -5.66 1.84 -12.65
CA THR A 181 -4.88 2.93 -13.27
C THR A 181 -4.26 3.80 -12.19
N PRO A 182 -2.93 3.96 -12.17
CA PRO A 182 -2.31 4.91 -11.27
C PRO A 182 -2.62 6.36 -11.67
N THR A 183 -2.50 7.27 -10.69
CA THR A 183 -2.62 8.73 -10.91
C THR A 183 -1.37 9.34 -11.51
N GLU A 184 -0.22 8.68 -11.39
CA GLU A 184 1.07 9.16 -11.85
C GLU A 184 1.59 8.30 -13.02
N ASP A 185 2.11 8.94 -14.06
CA ASP A 185 2.52 8.27 -15.32
C ASP A 185 3.65 7.23 -15.17
N HIS A 186 4.40 7.28 -14.07
CA HIS A 186 5.53 6.38 -13.83
C HIS A 186 5.14 5.11 -13.05
N GLU A 187 3.92 5.02 -12.57
CA GLU A 187 3.40 3.86 -11.86
C GLU A 187 2.83 2.83 -12.85
N MET A 188 2.82 1.55 -12.43
CA MET A 188 2.39 0.45 -13.31
C MET A 188 0.90 0.16 -13.15
N MET A 189 0.21 -0.06 -14.27
CA MET A 189 -1.18 -0.57 -14.25
C MET A 189 -1.23 -2.01 -13.75
N GLY A 190 -2.24 -2.32 -12.94
CA GLY A 190 -2.49 -3.66 -12.41
C GLY A 190 -3.82 -4.24 -12.90
N VAL A 191 -3.95 -5.57 -12.94
CA VAL A 191 -5.20 -6.26 -13.27
C VAL A 191 -5.73 -7.00 -12.05
N ASP A 192 -6.97 -6.71 -11.68
CA ASP A 192 -7.73 -7.48 -10.68
C ASP A 192 -8.61 -8.52 -11.38
N TYR A 193 -8.05 -9.72 -11.56
CA TYR A 193 -8.75 -10.85 -12.17
C TYR A 193 -10.03 -11.25 -11.43
N SER A 194 -10.16 -10.93 -10.13
CA SER A 194 -11.35 -11.28 -9.36
C SER A 194 -12.60 -10.56 -9.88
N LYS A 195 -12.44 -9.40 -10.51
CA LYS A 195 -13.52 -8.64 -11.16
C LYS A 195 -14.11 -9.34 -12.37
N LEU A 196 -13.36 -10.24 -13.01
CA LEU A 196 -13.84 -11.03 -14.14
C LEU A 196 -14.72 -12.21 -13.70
N VAL A 197 -14.58 -12.69 -12.45
CA VAL A 197 -15.26 -13.91 -11.99
C VAL A 197 -16.79 -13.82 -12.07
N PRO A 198 -17.46 -12.75 -11.60
CA PRO A 198 -18.91 -12.63 -11.75
C PRO A 198 -19.39 -12.62 -13.22
N MET A 199 -18.63 -12.01 -14.12
CA MET A 199 -18.94 -12.00 -15.56
C MET A 199 -18.81 -13.39 -16.16
N LEU A 200 -17.76 -14.14 -15.82
CA LEU A 200 -17.58 -15.52 -16.28
C LEU A 200 -18.71 -16.44 -15.80
N VAL A 201 -19.18 -16.26 -14.56
CA VAL A 201 -20.34 -17.00 -14.04
C VAL A 201 -21.61 -16.68 -14.84
N LYS A 202 -21.85 -15.41 -15.12
CA LYS A 202 -23.01 -14.96 -15.91
C LYS A 202 -22.98 -15.56 -17.33
N GLU A 203 -21.83 -15.53 -17.99
CA GLU A 203 -21.68 -16.12 -19.32
C GLU A 203 -21.93 -17.63 -19.31
N ILE A 204 -21.41 -18.36 -18.33
CA ILE A 204 -21.68 -19.81 -18.20
C ILE A 204 -23.19 -20.08 -18.05
N GLN A 205 -23.91 -19.25 -17.30
CA GLN A 205 -25.37 -19.38 -17.16
C GLN A 205 -26.08 -19.14 -18.50
N GLN A 206 -25.65 -18.13 -19.26
CA GLN A 206 -26.22 -17.81 -20.57
C GLN A 206 -25.91 -18.89 -21.61
N LEU A 207 -24.69 -19.41 -21.64
CA LEU A 207 -24.29 -20.53 -22.50
C LEU A 207 -25.13 -21.76 -22.20
N ARG A 208 -25.35 -22.11 -20.93
CA ARG A 208 -26.20 -23.23 -20.54
C ARG A 208 -27.65 -23.05 -21.01
N ALA A 209 -28.20 -21.85 -20.87
CA ALA A 209 -29.55 -21.54 -21.35
C ALA A 209 -29.65 -21.69 -22.88
N ARG A 210 -28.68 -21.17 -23.64
CA ARG A 210 -28.63 -21.32 -25.10
C ARG A 210 -28.52 -22.78 -25.53
N VAL A 211 -27.67 -23.57 -24.85
CA VAL A 211 -27.52 -25.00 -25.13
C VAL A 211 -28.83 -25.75 -24.85
N GLN A 212 -29.49 -25.48 -23.72
CA GLN A 212 -30.78 -26.10 -23.41
C GLN A 212 -31.82 -25.81 -24.49
N THR A 213 -31.96 -24.56 -24.93
CA THR A 213 -32.88 -24.21 -26.02
C THR A 213 -32.55 -24.97 -27.31
N LEU A 214 -31.27 -25.06 -27.69
CA LEU A 214 -30.83 -25.79 -28.88
C LEU A 214 -31.03 -27.30 -28.77
N GLU A 215 -30.99 -27.87 -27.57
CA GLU A 215 -31.27 -29.29 -27.32
C GLU A 215 -32.78 -29.60 -27.33
N GLU A 216 -33.62 -28.67 -26.90
CA GLU A 216 -35.09 -28.78 -26.94
C GLU A 216 -35.66 -28.59 -28.37
N GLU A 217 -34.93 -27.91 -29.25
CA GLU A 217 -35.27 -27.75 -30.67
C GLU A 217 -34.91 -28.95 -31.55
N LYS A 218 -34.24 -29.99 -31.00
CA LYS A 218 -33.89 -31.23 -31.68
C LYS A 218 -34.88 -32.37 -31.44
#